data_AF-A0A2M9XX89-F1
#
_entry.id   AF-A0A2M9XX89-F1
#
_cell.length_a   1.000
_cell.length_b   1.000
_cell.length_c   1.000
_cell.angle_alpha   90.00
_cell.angle_beta   90.00
_cell.angle_gamma   90.00
#
_symmetry.space_group_name_H-M   'P 1'
#
loop_
_entity.id
_entity.type
_entity.pdbx_description
1 polymer ?
#
loop_
_entity_poly.entity_id
_entity_poly.type
_entity_poly.pdbx_seq_one_letter_code
_entity_poly.pdbx_strand_id
1 'polypeptide(L)'
;MSNKKKLSPKQTTEIINELKLRFQNHINRHQNIEWEKVQNKLEINPEKLWSLNEMEKTGGEPDVVGYDKKTNEFIFYDCSPETPKERRSVCYDRKALDSRKEHKPKNSAIDMANTMGINILTEEEYKELQKLGNFDSKTSSWILTPKAIRDLGGALFADFRYNNVFIYHNGAESYYAVRGFRGSLRV
;
A
#
# COMPACT_ATOMS: atom_id res chain seq x y z
N MET A 1 -1.37 0.04 26.52
CA MET A 1 -2.27 1.18 26.29
C MET A 1 -2.86 1.05 24.90
N SER A 2 -4.17 0.81 24.81
CA SER A 2 -4.87 0.63 23.53
C SER A 2 -4.98 1.99 22.83
N ASN A 3 -4.01 2.34 21.98
CA ASN A 3 -4.20 3.42 21.02
C ASN A 3 -5.36 3.03 20.12
N LYS A 4 -6.55 3.60 20.40
CA LYS A 4 -7.72 3.40 19.54
C LYS A 4 -7.35 4.01 18.19
N LYS A 5 -7.10 3.16 17.19
CA LYS A 5 -6.90 3.52 15.77
C LYS A 5 -8.18 4.17 15.25
N LYS A 6 -8.43 5.41 15.65
CA LYS A 6 -9.66 6.16 15.37
C LYS A 6 -9.31 7.62 15.14
N LEU A 7 -9.88 8.19 14.08
CA LEU A 7 -9.71 9.58 13.72
C LEU A 7 -10.62 10.49 14.55
N SER A 8 -10.22 11.75 14.70
CA SER A 8 -11.13 12.79 15.19
C SER A 8 -12.25 13.04 14.16
N PRO A 9 -13.41 13.58 14.56
CA PRO A 9 -14.50 13.87 13.61
C PRO A 9 -14.05 14.76 12.43
N LYS A 10 -13.18 15.74 12.69
CA LYS A 10 -12.61 16.60 11.64
C LYS A 10 -11.79 15.79 10.63
N GLN A 11 -10.86 14.96 11.13
CA GLN A 11 -10.03 14.11 10.27
C GLN A 11 -10.87 13.09 9.48
N THR A 12 -11.91 12.52 10.09
CA THR A 12 -12.86 11.63 9.42
C THR A 12 -13.54 12.32 8.23
N THR A 13 -14.06 13.53 8.43
CA THR A 13 -14.69 14.30 7.35
C THR A 13 -13.68 14.65 6.24
N GLU A 14 -12.47 15.07 6.62
CA GLU A 14 -11.40 15.41 5.68
C GLU A 14 -11.01 14.21 4.80
N ILE A 15 -10.74 13.04 5.39
CA ILE A 15 -10.34 11.86 4.62
C ILE A 15 -11.48 11.32 3.75
N ILE A 16 -12.73 11.33 4.23
CA ILE A 16 -13.88 10.88 3.42
C ILE A 16 -14.05 11.79 2.20
N ASN A 17 -13.91 13.10 2.37
CA ASN A 17 -14.01 14.05 1.25
C ASN A 17 -12.88 13.86 0.24
N GLU A 18 -11.65 13.66 0.71
CA GLU A 18 -10.49 13.40 -0.15
C GLU A 18 -10.66 12.11 -0.96
N LEU A 19 -11.05 11.01 -0.30
CA LEU A 19 -11.33 9.74 -0.96
C LEU A 19 -12.48 9.86 -1.97
N LYS A 20 -13.55 10.60 -1.62
CA LYS A 20 -14.69 10.83 -2.52
C LYS A 20 -14.27 11.58 -3.78
N LEU A 21 -13.52 12.67 -3.61
CA LEU A 21 -13.04 13.47 -4.73
C LEU A 21 -12.14 12.62 -5.65
N ARG A 22 -11.24 11.82 -5.05
CA ARG A 22 -10.35 10.92 -5.80
C ARG A 22 -11.14 9.86 -6.57
N PHE A 23 -12.10 9.23 -5.92
CA PHE A 23 -12.98 8.24 -6.54
C PHE A 23 -13.66 8.85 -7.78
N GLN A 24 -14.31 10.01 -7.62
CA GLN A 24 -14.99 10.69 -8.73
C GLN A 24 -14.06 11.09 -9.87
N ASN A 25 -12.79 11.40 -9.60
CA ASN A 25 -11.81 11.77 -10.62
C ASN A 25 -11.18 10.55 -11.33
N HIS A 26 -11.38 9.33 -10.82
CA HIS A 26 -10.76 8.10 -11.34
C HIS A 26 -11.76 6.98 -11.61
N ILE A 27 -12.92 7.33 -12.16
CA ILE A 27 -14.04 6.40 -12.45
C ILE A 27 -13.61 5.15 -13.22
N ASN A 28 -12.56 5.26 -14.04
CA ASN A 28 -11.99 4.13 -14.78
C ASN A 28 -11.46 3.00 -13.88
N ARG A 29 -11.12 3.27 -12.61
CA ARG A 29 -10.58 2.28 -11.66
C ARG A 29 -11.64 1.41 -11.01
N HIS A 30 -12.90 1.86 -10.96
CA HIS A 30 -13.95 1.26 -10.15
C HIS A 30 -15.29 1.29 -10.88
N GLN A 31 -15.31 0.76 -12.10
CA GLN A 31 -16.53 0.63 -12.89
C GLN A 31 -17.57 -0.19 -12.12
N ASN A 32 -18.80 0.34 -12.05
CA ASN A 32 -19.96 -0.29 -11.38
C ASN A 32 -19.87 -0.34 -9.84
N ILE A 33 -18.99 0.46 -9.22
CA ILE A 33 -19.00 0.68 -7.77
C ILE A 33 -19.67 2.03 -7.49
N GLU A 34 -20.59 2.05 -6.53
CA GLU A 34 -21.23 3.27 -6.06
C GLU A 34 -20.49 3.80 -4.84
N TRP A 35 -20.09 5.08 -4.87
CA TRP A 35 -19.38 5.72 -3.76
C TRP A 35 -20.14 5.61 -2.43
N GLU A 36 -21.48 5.72 -2.44
CA GLU A 36 -22.30 5.62 -1.24
C GLU A 36 -22.10 4.29 -0.50
N LYS A 37 -21.94 3.18 -1.24
CA LYS A 37 -21.68 1.86 -0.64
C LYS A 37 -20.30 1.80 0.00
N VAL A 38 -19.29 2.40 -0.64
CA VAL A 38 -17.93 2.52 -0.11
C VAL A 38 -17.93 3.37 1.16
N GLN A 39 -18.55 4.55 1.12
CA GLN A 39 -18.64 5.46 2.26
C GLN A 39 -19.33 4.80 3.45
N ASN A 40 -20.49 4.15 3.24
CA ASN A 40 -21.20 3.43 4.30
C ASN A 40 -20.31 2.35 4.95
N LYS A 41 -19.55 1.60 4.14
CA LYS A 41 -18.61 0.58 4.65
C LYS A 41 -17.47 1.23 5.46
N LEU A 42 -16.97 2.39 5.04
CA LEU A 42 -15.92 3.11 5.75
C LEU A 42 -16.37 3.68 7.09
N GLU A 43 -17.57 4.26 7.15
CA GLU A 43 -18.10 4.91 8.35
C GLU A 43 -18.37 3.91 9.49
N ILE A 44 -18.71 2.66 9.17
CA ILE A 44 -18.89 1.59 10.16
C ILE A 44 -17.57 0.90 10.58
N ASN A 45 -16.45 1.16 9.88
CA ASN A 45 -15.13 0.57 10.16
C ASN A 45 -14.07 1.66 10.46
N PRO A 46 -14.14 2.33 11.63
CA PRO A 46 -13.28 3.48 11.96
C PRO A 46 -11.78 3.17 11.95
N GLU A 47 -11.38 1.94 12.23
CA GLU A 47 -9.99 1.48 12.15
C GLU A 47 -9.47 1.39 10.73
N LYS A 48 -10.32 1.01 9.76
CA LYS A 48 -9.97 1.01 8.34
C LYS A 48 -9.83 2.43 7.82
N LEU A 49 -10.70 3.34 8.26
CA LEU A 49 -10.60 4.74 7.92
C LEU A 49 -9.31 5.37 8.48
N TRP A 50 -8.92 4.99 9.70
CA TRP A 50 -7.62 5.36 10.26
C TRP A 50 -6.46 4.87 9.38
N SER A 51 -6.49 3.60 8.93
CA SER A 51 -5.48 3.05 8.02
C SER A 51 -5.38 3.82 6.70
N LEU A 52 -6.51 4.13 6.06
CA LEU A 52 -6.54 4.93 4.82
C LEU A 52 -5.97 6.34 5.03
N ASN A 53 -6.26 6.96 6.18
CA ASN A 53 -5.67 8.24 6.53
C ASN A 53 -4.15 8.17 6.73
N GLU A 54 -3.61 7.08 7.28
CA GLU A 54 -2.15 6.89 7.35
C GLU A 54 -1.53 6.64 5.97
N MET A 55 -2.25 5.92 5.09
CA MET A 55 -1.84 5.76 3.69
C MET A 55 -1.79 7.13 2.98
N GLU A 56 -2.81 7.96 3.18
CA GLU A 56 -2.90 9.32 2.63
C GLU A 56 -1.73 10.19 3.08
N LYS A 57 -1.49 10.28 4.40
CA LYS A 57 -0.43 11.11 5.00
C LYS A 57 0.97 10.82 4.47
N THR A 58 1.20 9.60 4.01
CA THR A 58 2.49 9.14 3.51
C THR A 58 2.61 9.23 1.98
N GLY A 59 1.62 9.82 1.30
CA GLY A 59 1.60 10.01 -0.15
C GLY A 59 1.13 8.78 -0.93
N GLY A 60 0.28 7.95 -0.31
CA GLY A 60 -0.28 6.75 -0.89
C GLY A 60 -1.30 6.98 -1.99
N GLU A 61 -2.06 8.07 -1.86
CA GLU A 61 -3.27 8.34 -2.66
C GLU A 61 -4.16 7.08 -2.76
N PRO A 62 -4.59 6.48 -1.61
CA PRO A 62 -5.40 5.28 -1.61
C PRO A 62 -6.71 5.47 -2.38
N ASP A 63 -7.07 4.51 -3.21
CA ASP A 63 -8.31 4.55 -4.00
C ASP A 63 -8.92 3.15 -4.14
N VAL A 64 -10.22 3.09 -4.45
CA VAL A 64 -10.93 1.83 -4.67
C VAL A 64 -10.53 1.28 -6.03
N VAL A 65 -10.04 0.04 -6.03
CA VAL A 65 -9.57 -0.68 -7.22
C VAL A 65 -10.41 -1.92 -7.53
N GLY A 66 -11.31 -2.29 -6.62
CA GLY A 66 -12.16 -3.46 -6.80
C GLY A 66 -13.13 -3.70 -5.65
N TYR A 67 -14.03 -4.64 -5.87
CA TYR A 67 -14.99 -5.12 -4.89
C TYR A 67 -15.06 -6.65 -4.94
N ASP A 68 -14.77 -7.28 -3.81
CA ASP A 68 -14.83 -8.72 -3.65
C ASP A 68 -16.23 -9.13 -3.20
N LYS A 69 -17.02 -9.68 -4.14
CA LYS A 69 -18.38 -10.14 -3.85
C LYS A 69 -18.43 -11.31 -2.87
N LYS A 70 -17.36 -12.10 -2.74
CA LYS A 70 -17.34 -13.28 -1.86
C LYS A 70 -17.22 -12.87 -0.40
N THR A 71 -16.38 -11.88 -0.13
CA THR A 71 -16.16 -11.36 1.23
C THR A 71 -16.98 -10.11 1.53
N ASN A 72 -17.64 -9.54 0.52
CA ASN A 72 -18.36 -8.26 0.60
C ASN A 72 -17.44 -7.12 1.08
N GLU A 73 -16.24 -7.05 0.49
CA GLU A 73 -15.21 -6.07 0.85
C GLU A 73 -14.81 -5.20 -0.34
N PHE A 74 -14.56 -3.92 -0.08
CA PHE A 74 -13.90 -3.03 -1.03
C PHE A 74 -12.40 -3.16 -0.89
N ILE A 75 -11.71 -3.16 -2.02
CA ILE A 75 -10.25 -3.28 -2.10
C ILE A 75 -9.68 -1.91 -2.40
N PHE A 76 -8.76 -1.46 -1.56
CA PHE A 76 -8.00 -0.23 -1.74
C PHE A 76 -6.53 -0.54 -1.95
N TYR A 77 -5.90 0.13 -2.92
CA TYR A 77 -4.44 0.19 -3.09
C TYR A 77 -3.94 1.63 -3.04
N ASP A 78 -2.66 1.82 -2.74
CA ASP A 78 -1.98 3.08 -3.07
C ASP A 78 -1.95 3.30 -4.58
N CYS A 79 -2.61 4.35 -5.05
CA CYS A 79 -2.72 4.71 -6.45
C CYS A 79 -1.90 5.96 -6.82
N SER A 80 -0.93 6.35 -5.99
CA SER A 80 0.01 7.42 -6.36
C SER A 80 0.90 6.97 -7.53
N PRO A 81 1.29 7.86 -8.48
CA PRO A 81 2.02 7.45 -9.69
C PRO A 81 3.34 6.71 -9.43
N GLU A 82 4.03 7.06 -8.35
CA GLU A 82 5.29 6.44 -7.93
C GLU A 82 5.19 6.03 -6.47
N THR A 83 5.94 5.00 -6.09
CA THR A 83 5.94 4.43 -4.74
C THR A 83 5.99 5.55 -3.68
N PRO A 84 5.14 5.57 -2.65
CA PRO A 84 5.02 6.73 -1.75
C PRO A 84 6.36 7.18 -1.15
N LYS A 85 6.73 8.46 -1.33
CA LYS A 85 8.08 8.98 -1.02
C LYS A 85 8.49 8.76 0.43
N GLU A 86 7.56 8.96 1.36
CA GLU A 86 7.77 8.80 2.80
C GLU A 86 7.88 7.33 3.24
N ARG A 87 7.73 6.38 2.31
CA ARG A 87 7.85 4.93 2.53
C ARG A 87 9.03 4.30 1.80
N ARG A 88 9.93 5.11 1.22
CA ARG A 88 11.12 4.64 0.49
C ARG A 88 12.34 4.51 1.41
N SER A 89 13.42 3.94 0.88
CA SER A 89 14.71 3.77 1.57
C SER A 89 14.61 2.89 2.83
N VAL A 90 13.75 1.87 2.77
CA VAL A 90 13.55 0.90 3.84
C VAL A 90 13.90 -0.51 3.35
N CYS A 91 14.44 -1.32 4.25
CA CYS A 91 14.62 -2.75 4.00
C CYS A 91 13.27 -3.48 4.12
N TYR A 92 13.25 -4.77 3.76
CA TYR A 92 11.99 -5.51 3.66
C TYR A 92 11.28 -5.68 5.02
N ASP A 93 11.95 -6.26 6.03
CA ASP A 93 11.32 -6.57 7.33
C ASP A 93 12.24 -6.31 8.54
N ARG A 94 11.71 -6.55 9.74
CA ARG A 94 12.42 -6.36 11.02
C ARG A 94 13.70 -7.20 11.12
N LYS A 95 13.65 -8.48 10.72
CA LYS A 95 14.84 -9.36 10.76
C LYS A 95 15.95 -8.80 9.88
N ALA A 96 15.61 -8.27 8.71
CA ALA A 96 16.55 -7.64 7.78
C ALA A 96 17.07 -6.28 8.28
N LEU A 97 16.21 -5.53 8.98
CA LEU A 97 16.59 -4.29 9.65
C LEU A 97 17.61 -4.55 10.75
N ASP A 98 17.42 -5.61 11.53
CA ASP A 98 18.27 -5.94 12.68
C ASP A 98 19.59 -6.63 12.29
N SER A 99 19.67 -7.23 11.11
CA SER A 99 20.94 -7.79 10.59
C SER A 99 21.93 -6.73 10.12
N ARG A 100 21.48 -5.47 9.91
CA ARG A 100 22.34 -4.36 9.50
C ARG A 100 23.11 -3.75 10.67
N LYS A 101 24.44 -3.71 10.54
CA LYS A 101 25.34 -3.04 11.49
C LYS A 101 25.59 -1.57 11.15
N GLU A 102 25.70 -1.27 9.85
CA GLU A 102 26.01 0.06 9.33
C GLU A 102 24.93 0.52 8.34
N HIS A 103 24.73 1.83 8.26
CA HIS A 103 23.70 2.46 7.42
C HIS A 103 22.34 1.79 7.60
N LYS A 104 21.90 1.62 8.85
CA LYS A 104 20.59 1.03 9.17
C LYS A 104 19.48 1.99 8.72
N PRO A 105 18.51 1.56 7.88
CA PRO A 105 17.41 2.44 7.50
C PRO A 105 16.53 2.72 8.72
N LYS A 106 15.73 3.79 8.67
CA LYS A 106 14.89 4.19 9.82
C LYS A 106 13.85 3.13 10.18
N ASN A 107 13.38 2.35 9.22
CA ASN A 107 12.35 1.35 9.42
C ASN A 107 12.42 0.23 8.36
N SER A 108 11.50 -0.73 8.45
CA SER A 108 11.27 -1.76 7.44
C SER A 108 9.89 -1.61 6.79
N ALA A 109 9.74 -2.09 5.56
CA ALA A 109 8.49 -2.00 4.81
C ALA A 109 7.34 -2.73 5.55
N ILE A 110 7.59 -3.95 6.01
CA ILE A 110 6.59 -4.77 6.72
C ILE A 110 6.17 -4.12 8.04
N ASP A 111 7.10 -3.55 8.81
CA ASP A 111 6.74 -2.90 10.08
C ASP A 111 5.93 -1.62 9.86
N MET A 112 6.26 -0.85 8.82
CA MET A 112 5.49 0.34 8.44
C MET A 112 4.07 -0.05 8.02
N ALA A 113 3.92 -1.07 7.17
CA ALA A 113 2.62 -1.61 6.77
C ALA A 113 1.79 -2.07 7.99
N ASN A 114 2.39 -2.87 8.88
CA ASN A 114 1.74 -3.34 10.11
C ASN A 114 1.33 -2.20 11.05
N THR A 115 2.17 -1.17 11.18
CA THR A 115 1.86 0.03 11.96
C THR A 115 0.60 0.70 11.43
N MET A 116 0.52 0.89 10.10
CA MET A 116 -0.64 1.45 9.40
C MET A 116 -1.84 0.49 9.36
N GLY A 117 -1.69 -0.79 9.72
CA GLY A 117 -2.77 -1.78 9.64
C GLY A 117 -3.14 -2.18 8.21
N ILE A 118 -2.16 -2.15 7.30
CA ILE A 118 -2.30 -2.47 5.88
C ILE A 118 -1.35 -3.61 5.51
N ASN A 119 -1.61 -4.25 4.37
CA ASN A 119 -0.68 -5.23 3.78
C ASN A 119 0.21 -4.54 2.75
N ILE A 120 1.33 -5.16 2.41
CA ILE A 120 2.08 -4.82 1.18
C ILE A 120 1.44 -5.60 0.02
N LEU A 121 1.39 -5.01 -1.17
CA LEU A 121 0.85 -5.69 -2.36
C LEU A 121 1.52 -7.05 -2.61
N THR A 122 0.72 -8.04 -3.00
CA THR A 122 1.25 -9.27 -3.60
C THR A 122 1.71 -9.03 -5.04
N GLU A 123 2.38 -10.02 -5.64
CA GLU A 123 2.75 -9.98 -7.05
C GLU A 123 1.51 -9.80 -7.96
N GLU A 124 0.44 -10.53 -7.67
CA GLU A 124 -0.84 -10.44 -8.38
C GLU A 124 -1.47 -9.07 -8.20
N GLU A 125 -1.56 -8.57 -6.96
CA GLU A 125 -2.12 -7.25 -6.68
C GLU A 125 -1.34 -6.13 -7.38
N TYR A 126 -0.01 -6.24 -7.44
CA TYR A 126 0.86 -5.31 -8.17
C TYR A 126 0.59 -5.35 -9.69
N LYS A 127 0.42 -6.54 -10.27
CA LYS A 127 0.07 -6.68 -11.70
C LYS A 127 -1.32 -6.12 -12.01
N GLU A 128 -2.31 -6.35 -11.14
CA GLU A 128 -3.65 -5.77 -11.30
C GLU A 128 -3.63 -4.25 -11.22
N LEU A 129 -2.83 -3.67 -10.31
CA LEU A 129 -2.66 -2.21 -10.23
C LEU A 129 -2.24 -1.62 -11.57
N GLN A 130 -1.29 -2.25 -12.29
CA GLN A 130 -0.81 -1.73 -13.59
C GLN A 130 -1.86 -1.77 -14.71
N LYS A 131 -2.97 -2.51 -14.54
CA LYS A 131 -4.09 -2.46 -15.50
C LYS A 131 -4.91 -1.17 -15.36
N LEU A 132 -4.76 -0.46 -14.24
CA LEU A 132 -5.50 0.76 -13.92
C LEU A 132 -4.76 2.04 -14.36
N GLY A 133 -3.50 1.91 -14.77
CA GLY A 133 -2.61 3.00 -15.13
C GLY A 133 -1.15 2.57 -15.02
N ASN A 134 -0.23 3.48 -15.37
CA ASN A 134 1.20 3.22 -15.24
C ASN A 134 1.68 3.68 -13.86
N PHE A 135 2.15 2.74 -13.04
CA PHE A 135 2.65 3.01 -11.69
C PHE A 135 4.09 2.54 -11.53
N ASP A 136 4.87 3.23 -10.70
CA ASP A 136 6.28 2.94 -10.45
C ASP A 136 7.15 2.96 -11.71
N SER A 137 6.92 3.91 -12.61
CA SER A 137 7.69 4.10 -13.84
C SER A 137 9.12 4.62 -13.60
N LYS A 138 9.41 5.10 -12.38
CA LYS A 138 10.72 5.63 -11.96
C LYS A 138 11.18 5.07 -10.61
N THR A 139 10.33 4.32 -9.94
CA THR A 139 10.56 3.73 -8.62
C THR A 139 10.38 2.21 -8.66
N SER A 140 10.52 1.57 -7.50
CA SER A 140 10.20 0.16 -7.32
C SER A 140 9.57 -0.07 -5.95
N SER A 141 8.74 -1.10 -5.84
CA SER A 141 8.06 -1.44 -4.60
C SER A 141 8.45 -2.85 -4.14
N TRP A 142 8.78 -3.00 -2.87
CA TRP A 142 8.69 -4.30 -2.21
C TRP A 142 7.28 -4.85 -2.39
N ILE A 143 7.21 -6.14 -2.67
CA ILE A 143 5.97 -6.90 -2.74
C ILE A 143 6.04 -8.05 -1.74
N LEU A 144 4.89 -8.62 -1.39
CA LEU A 144 4.81 -9.72 -0.45
C LEU A 144 5.70 -10.88 -0.91
N THR A 145 6.74 -11.15 -0.14
CA THR A 145 7.72 -12.20 -0.44
C THR A 145 7.22 -13.54 0.11
N PRO A 146 7.15 -14.60 -0.72
CA PRO A 146 6.85 -15.95 -0.25
C PRO A 146 7.81 -16.41 0.85
N LYS A 147 7.29 -17.10 1.86
CA LYS A 147 8.07 -17.55 3.01
C LYS A 147 9.31 -18.37 2.60
N ALA A 148 9.18 -19.24 1.60
CA ALA A 148 10.30 -20.06 1.10
C ALA A 148 11.48 -19.23 0.58
N ILE A 149 11.23 -18.09 -0.09
CA ILE A 149 12.28 -17.17 -0.53
C ILE A 149 12.83 -16.39 0.67
N ARG A 150 11.93 -15.94 1.56
CA ARG A 150 12.32 -15.14 2.72
C ARG A 150 13.19 -15.90 3.71
N ASP A 151 12.92 -17.18 3.93
CA ASP A 151 13.70 -18.07 4.81
C ASP A 151 15.14 -18.21 4.33
N LEU A 152 15.37 -18.12 3.01
CA LEU A 152 16.68 -18.14 2.38
C LEU A 152 17.37 -16.75 2.33
N GLY A 153 16.73 -15.72 2.91
CA GLY A 153 17.28 -14.36 3.01
C GLY A 153 16.84 -13.39 1.91
N GLY A 154 16.09 -13.85 0.90
CA GLY A 154 15.63 -13.02 -0.21
C GLY A 154 14.38 -12.20 0.11
N ALA A 155 14.15 -11.16 -0.68
CA ALA A 155 12.90 -10.41 -0.77
C ALA A 155 12.60 -10.01 -2.22
N LEU A 156 11.32 -10.04 -2.58
CA LEU A 156 10.82 -9.68 -3.91
C LEU A 156 10.41 -8.22 -4.00
N PHE A 157 10.68 -7.61 -5.14
CA PHE A 157 10.22 -6.27 -5.48
C PHE A 157 9.85 -6.19 -6.96
N ALA A 158 9.07 -5.18 -7.31
CA ALA A 158 8.58 -4.97 -8.66
C ALA A 158 8.75 -3.52 -9.13
N ASP A 159 8.88 -3.34 -10.44
CA ASP A 159 8.71 -2.07 -11.14
C ASP A 159 7.96 -2.25 -12.45
N PHE A 160 7.62 -1.11 -13.09
CA PHE A 160 6.97 -1.10 -14.40
C PHE A 160 7.84 -0.37 -15.43
N ARG A 161 8.32 -1.11 -16.43
CA ARG A 161 9.17 -0.57 -17.52
C ARG A 161 8.72 -1.17 -18.84
N TYR A 162 8.86 -0.43 -19.93
CA TYR A 162 8.57 -0.93 -21.27
C TYR A 162 7.18 -1.60 -21.40
N ASN A 163 6.17 -1.03 -20.74
CA ASN A 163 4.81 -1.57 -20.68
C ASN A 163 4.72 -3.00 -20.08
N ASN A 164 5.65 -3.36 -19.19
CA ASN A 164 5.73 -4.67 -18.57
C ASN A 164 6.05 -4.54 -17.08
N VAL A 165 5.46 -5.44 -16.28
CA VAL A 165 5.83 -5.64 -14.88
C VAL A 165 7.07 -6.53 -14.83
N PHE A 166 8.10 -6.04 -14.16
CA PHE A 166 9.27 -6.86 -13.87
C PHE A 166 9.31 -7.17 -12.38
N ILE A 167 9.51 -8.45 -12.08
CA ILE A 167 9.69 -8.95 -10.71
C ILE A 167 11.15 -9.33 -10.54
N TYR A 168 11.73 -8.86 -9.45
CA TYR A 168 13.13 -9.05 -9.12
C TYR A 168 13.28 -9.54 -7.69
N HIS A 169 14.52 -9.85 -7.31
CA HIS A 169 14.89 -10.24 -5.97
C HIS A 169 16.13 -9.49 -5.52
N ASN A 170 16.26 -9.31 -4.21
CA ASN A 170 17.46 -8.84 -3.52
C ASN A 170 17.53 -9.52 -2.14
N GLY A 171 18.65 -9.36 -1.42
CA GLY A 171 18.67 -9.63 0.02
C GLY A 171 17.64 -8.74 0.73
N ALA A 172 16.91 -9.30 1.69
CA ALA A 172 15.85 -8.60 2.42
C ALA A 172 16.33 -7.32 3.13
N GLU A 173 17.62 -7.24 3.45
CA GLU A 173 18.28 -6.11 4.10
C GLU A 173 18.60 -4.98 3.13
N SER A 174 18.61 -5.24 1.81
CA SER A 174 18.85 -4.23 0.79
C SER A 174 17.83 -3.09 0.88
N TYR A 175 18.24 -1.86 0.57
CA TYR A 175 17.31 -0.74 0.39
C TYR A 175 17.92 0.28 -0.56
N TYR A 176 17.06 1.02 -1.26
CA TYR A 176 17.47 1.99 -2.27
C TYR A 176 16.59 3.24 -2.16
N ALA A 177 17.14 4.40 -2.56
CA ALA A 177 16.43 5.68 -2.49
C ALA A 177 15.09 5.68 -3.23
N VAL A 178 15.01 4.92 -4.33
CA VAL A 178 13.83 4.79 -5.18
C VAL A 178 12.98 3.55 -4.88
N ARG A 179 13.30 2.78 -3.81
CA ARG A 179 12.54 1.59 -3.41
C ARG A 179 11.77 1.83 -2.12
N GLY A 180 10.48 1.54 -2.14
CA GLY A 180 9.60 1.57 -0.97
C GLY A 180 8.61 0.42 -1.01
N PHE A 181 7.36 0.68 -0.70
CA PHE A 181 6.27 -0.30 -0.86
C PHE A 181 4.94 0.41 -1.11
N ARG A 182 4.03 -0.30 -1.77
CA ARG A 182 2.62 0.05 -1.89
C ARG A 182 1.79 -0.81 -0.95
N GLY A 183 0.75 -0.21 -0.40
CA GLY A 183 -0.17 -0.80 0.56
C GLY A 183 -1.46 -1.29 -0.07
N SER A 184 -2.01 -2.37 0.46
CA SER A 184 -3.37 -2.85 0.23
C SER A 184 -4.19 -2.87 1.51
N LEU A 185 -5.47 -2.51 1.40
CA LEU A 185 -6.43 -2.59 2.48
C LEU A 185 -7.77 -3.10 1.97
N ARG A 186 -8.36 -4.06 2.69
CA ARG A 186 -9.74 -4.51 2.49
C ARG A 186 -10.64 -3.91 3.57
N VAL A 187 -11.80 -3.40 3.15
CA VAL A 187 -12.78 -2.69 3.97
C VAL A 187 -14.15 -3.32 3.83
#